data_AF-A0AAD1UFY6-F1
#
_entry.id   AF-A0AAD1UFY6-F1
#
_cell.length_a   1.000
_cell.length_b   1.000
_cell.length_c   1.000
_cell.angle_alpha   90.00
_cell.angle_beta   90.00
_cell.angle_gamma   90.00
#
_symmetry.space_group_name_H-M   'P 1'
#
loop_
_entity.id
_entity.type
_entity.pdbx_description
1 polymer ?
#
loop_
_entity_poly.entity_id
_entity_poly.type
_entity_poly.pdbx_seq_one_letter_code
_entity_poly.pdbx_strand_id
1 'polypeptide(L)'
;MPTSVAGSVRSKASRASLRSRGSKKSYVDESLFGSQKQRPATTAAPAGAAFVSAAELRRIRGQAEKGLKPDAVIIPKTELDRIRGSTKIVTNEEAKLTKKVLDEQKGQQRAAANARKKRMQVLDQERAAKLPPTDFQREATQKKQGLLSKAQNALDEEKDDVKHMNQMCLYSKCVTIRDKQLEEQNRLEAEYRDEERRLDLMMEIERLKNLKHQDELEQKRKQALKQGSVVIIDQIKERELERIREQEMREKEKQLILDQIEQLKEEERRELEEKRETAKRMMHEVEAANQDAITTKEKKKLEEKELEAKIVEEEEQEAEKRRIQEEKEREVQRLRDLQEKAQDRQSEIDALRAKRAFEQQERAEREKERKEKEKQLKIQRELEEARLSQFTEKERRLAEQAKQERSEYSRIISTQKEEEMREAMIDEEKRKILREHANKLRSQITQNEEVKKQERLDYLEEGRKVRQSQAEERARLEMIKKKKLNDLKNLGISDKYTSDLSKKKIQ
;
A
#
# COMPACT_ATOMS: atom_id res chain seq x y z
N MET A 1 20.81 -7.19 -11.47
CA MET A 1 21.59 -5.96 -11.23
C MET A 1 20.77 -4.78 -11.72
N PRO A 2 20.81 -3.60 -11.08
CA PRO A 2 21.31 -3.28 -9.73
C PRO A 2 20.13 -3.42 -8.72
N THR A 3 20.02 -2.85 -7.51
CA THR A 3 20.97 -2.31 -6.49
C THR A 3 20.38 -2.58 -5.09
N SER A 4 21.18 -2.51 -4.02
CA SER A 4 20.72 -2.40 -2.63
C SER A 4 20.93 -0.99 -2.08
N VAL A 5 19.95 -0.43 -1.34
CA VAL A 5 20.18 0.70 -0.42
C VAL A 5 19.27 0.52 0.81
N ALA A 6 19.88 0.29 1.98
CA ALA A 6 19.16 0.27 3.26
C ALA A 6 19.43 1.59 4.00
N GLY A 7 18.42 2.46 4.07
CA GLY A 7 18.48 3.73 4.79
C GLY A 7 17.92 3.63 6.20
N SER A 8 18.78 3.74 7.20
CA SER A 8 18.39 4.00 8.60
C SER A 8 18.03 5.48 8.78
N VAL A 9 17.20 5.82 9.79
CA VAL A 9 17.35 6.96 10.75
C VAL A 9 16.00 7.51 11.28
N ARG A 10 15.85 7.47 12.63
CA ARG A 10 14.96 8.32 13.49
C ARG A 10 13.42 8.24 13.30
N SER A 11 12.57 8.61 14.27
CA SER A 11 12.75 8.96 15.71
C SER A 11 11.40 8.83 16.44
N LYS A 12 11.40 8.40 17.71
CA LYS A 12 10.23 8.54 18.61
C LYS A 12 10.60 9.36 19.85
N ALA A 13 9.95 10.51 19.99
CA ALA A 13 9.90 11.35 21.19
C ALA A 13 8.40 11.49 21.53
N SER A 14 7.94 10.86 22.61
CA SER A 14 7.88 11.38 23.98
C SER A 14 6.60 12.15 24.28
N ARG A 15 5.71 11.56 25.09
CA ARG A 15 4.79 12.33 25.94
C ARG A 15 4.26 11.53 27.14
N ALA A 16 4.48 12.12 28.32
CA ALA A 16 3.77 12.02 29.60
C ALA A 16 2.88 10.80 29.92
N SER A 17 3.11 10.18 31.08
CA SER A 17 2.20 10.31 32.25
C SER A 17 2.63 9.38 33.39
N LEU A 18 3.13 9.92 34.50
CA LEU A 18 3.31 9.15 35.73
C LEU A 18 1.96 9.06 36.47
N ARG A 19 1.53 7.85 36.84
CA ARG A 19 0.80 7.65 38.10
C ARG A 19 0.83 6.22 38.63
N SER A 20 1.17 6.14 39.93
CA SER A 20 0.60 5.24 40.93
C SER A 20 1.14 3.81 41.14
N ARG A 21 1.61 3.61 42.38
CA ARG A 21 1.59 2.40 43.25
C ARG A 21 2.60 1.27 43.00
N GLY A 22 3.57 1.19 43.92
CA GLY A 22 4.34 0.01 44.27
C GLY A 22 4.80 0.11 45.73
N SER A 23 4.43 -0.86 46.57
CA SER A 23 4.62 -0.86 48.03
C SER A 23 6.08 -0.96 48.48
N LYS A 24 6.44 -0.29 49.59
CA LYS A 24 7.59 -0.67 50.43
C LYS A 24 7.22 -0.70 51.92
N LYS A 25 7.92 -1.56 52.64
CA LYS A 25 7.57 -2.11 53.97
C LYS A 25 7.81 -1.09 55.09
N SER A 26 7.01 -1.18 56.15
CA SER A 26 7.21 -0.46 57.41
C SER A 26 8.44 -0.99 58.16
N TYR A 27 9.35 -0.10 58.50
CA TYR A 27 10.30 -0.32 59.59
C TYR A 27 9.72 0.39 60.83
N VAL A 28 9.47 -0.36 61.89
CA VAL A 28 8.99 0.17 63.18
C VAL A 28 10.18 0.25 64.11
N ASP A 29 10.46 1.46 64.60
CA ASP A 29 11.48 1.72 65.61
C ASP A 29 10.87 1.48 67.01
N GLU A 30 11.27 0.38 67.66
CA GLU A 30 10.76 -0.04 68.97
C GLU A 30 11.48 0.63 70.16
N SER A 31 12.13 1.78 69.96
CA SER A 31 12.83 2.50 71.05
C SER A 31 11.96 3.47 71.87
N LEU A 32 10.68 3.68 71.50
CA LEU A 32 9.87 4.80 72.03
C LEU A 32 8.88 4.48 73.17
N PHE A 33 8.87 3.26 73.75
CA PHE A 33 7.95 2.91 74.84
C PHE A 33 8.60 2.13 76.01
N GLY A 34 9.04 2.89 77.03
CA GLY A 34 8.94 2.52 78.45
C GLY A 34 9.78 1.37 78.99
N SER A 35 10.93 1.69 79.60
CA SER A 35 11.60 0.83 80.59
C SER A 35 11.50 1.42 82.01
N GLN A 36 11.22 0.56 83.00
CA GLN A 36 11.09 0.91 84.41
C GLN A 36 12.36 0.56 85.22
N LYS A 37 12.64 1.33 86.28
CA LYS A 37 13.69 1.14 87.32
C LYS A 37 15.12 1.34 86.77
N GLN A 38 16.09 1.94 87.48
CA GLN A 38 16.31 1.98 88.93
C GLN A 38 16.79 3.37 89.43
N ARG A 39 16.76 3.61 90.76
CA ARG A 39 17.44 4.73 91.43
C ARG A 39 18.77 4.26 92.05
N PRO A 40 19.89 4.98 91.87
CA PRO A 40 21.03 4.93 92.79
C PRO A 40 20.92 5.98 93.91
N ALA A 41 21.77 5.84 94.93
CA ALA A 41 21.54 6.38 96.27
C ALA A 41 22.09 7.79 96.55
N THR A 42 21.67 8.32 97.69
CA THR A 42 22.07 9.57 98.33
C THR A 42 23.47 9.56 98.94
N THR A 43 24.32 10.54 98.63
CA THR A 43 25.47 10.97 99.47
C THR A 43 25.80 12.46 99.26
N ALA A 44 25.11 13.36 99.96
CA ALA A 44 25.55 14.75 100.15
C ALA A 44 24.89 15.33 101.42
N ALA A 45 25.70 15.62 102.44
CA ALA A 45 25.21 16.16 103.71
C ALA A 45 25.20 17.71 103.71
N PRO A 46 24.19 18.36 104.31
CA PRO A 46 24.27 19.76 104.70
C PRO A 46 24.87 19.91 106.11
N ALA A 47 25.85 20.80 106.27
CA ALA A 47 26.47 21.09 107.56
C ALA A 47 25.51 21.92 108.47
N GLY A 48 25.43 21.59 109.76
CA GLY A 48 24.58 22.37 110.69
C GLY A 48 24.29 21.80 112.08
N ALA A 49 24.94 20.72 112.54
CA ALA A 49 24.74 20.19 113.90
C ALA A 49 26.07 19.75 114.52
N ALA A 50 26.50 20.44 115.58
CA ALA A 50 27.69 20.08 116.35
C ALA A 50 27.31 19.11 117.47
N PHE A 51 27.90 17.91 117.47
CA PHE A 51 27.80 16.95 118.57
C PHE A 51 28.97 17.18 119.55
N VAL A 52 28.65 17.47 120.82
CA VAL A 52 29.63 17.65 121.89
C VAL A 52 30.27 16.30 122.23
N SER A 53 31.60 16.25 122.33
CA SER A 53 32.35 15.00 122.54
C SER A 53 32.58 14.68 124.02
N ALA A 54 32.81 13.40 124.33
CA ALA A 54 33.01 12.91 125.70
C ALA A 54 34.21 13.53 126.44
N ALA A 55 35.15 14.18 125.75
CA ALA A 55 36.24 14.92 126.36
C ALA A 55 35.78 16.22 127.04
N GLU A 56 34.72 16.84 126.54
CA GLU A 56 34.17 18.10 127.05
C GLU A 56 33.34 17.87 128.32
N LEU A 57 32.61 16.76 128.38
CA LEU A 57 31.95 16.27 129.60
C LEU A 57 32.95 16.01 130.75
N ARG A 58 34.18 15.57 130.46
CA ARG A 58 35.22 15.41 131.50
C ARG A 58 35.72 16.74 132.06
N ARG A 59 35.81 17.81 131.24
CA ARG A 59 36.16 19.16 131.72
C ARG A 59 35.08 19.72 132.66
N ILE A 60 33.81 19.57 132.29
CA ILE A 60 32.68 20.02 133.11
C ILE A 60 32.64 19.27 134.45
N ARG A 61 32.90 17.96 134.47
CA ARG A 61 32.99 17.18 135.72
C ARG A 61 34.15 17.64 136.62
N GLY A 62 35.34 17.89 136.04
CA GLY A 62 36.50 18.37 136.80
C GLY A 62 36.33 19.77 137.42
N GLN A 63 35.41 20.59 136.89
CA GLN A 63 35.04 21.88 137.48
C GLN A 63 34.04 21.76 138.64
N ALA A 64 33.31 20.65 138.75
CA ALA A 64 32.33 20.42 139.81
C ALA A 64 32.94 19.79 141.10
N GLU A 65 34.10 19.14 141.01
CA GLU A 65 34.73 18.42 142.14
C GLU A 65 35.60 19.32 143.05
N LYS A 66 35.80 20.60 142.72
CA LYS A 66 36.51 21.58 143.57
C LYS A 66 35.54 22.59 144.18
N GLY A 67 34.79 22.14 145.20
CA GLY A 67 33.81 22.97 145.89
C GLY A 67 34.43 24.09 146.73
N LEU A 68 34.33 25.33 146.25
CA LEU A 68 34.32 26.52 147.09
C LEU A 68 32.96 27.21 146.94
N LYS A 69 32.27 27.43 148.07
CA LYS A 69 31.10 28.31 148.15
C LYS A 69 31.57 29.75 148.33
N PRO A 70 31.07 30.68 147.50
CA PRO A 70 30.81 32.03 147.95
C PRO A 70 29.31 32.36 147.81
N ASP A 71 28.72 32.95 148.85
CA ASP A 71 27.33 33.38 148.86
C ASP A 71 27.11 34.65 148.01
N ALA A 72 26.99 34.48 146.69
CA ALA A 72 26.43 35.47 145.76
C ALA A 72 26.01 34.80 144.42
N VAL A 73 24.70 34.61 144.20
CA VAL A 73 24.19 34.07 142.93
C VAL A 73 24.06 35.20 141.90
N ILE A 74 25.05 35.32 141.01
CA ILE A 74 25.01 36.27 139.88
C ILE A 74 24.32 35.61 138.69
N ILE A 75 23.05 35.94 138.45
CA ILE A 75 22.28 35.45 137.30
C ILE A 75 22.73 36.21 136.03
N PRO A 76 23.22 35.54 134.97
CA PRO A 76 23.59 36.22 133.73
C PRO A 76 22.34 36.69 132.97
N LYS A 77 22.43 37.83 132.27
CA LYS A 77 21.28 38.45 131.56
C LYS A 77 20.57 37.47 130.62
N THR A 78 21.31 36.64 129.90
CA THR A 78 20.77 35.60 129.01
C THR A 78 19.88 34.58 129.72
N GLU A 79 20.21 34.23 130.96
CA GLU A 79 19.44 33.27 131.77
C GLU A 79 18.26 33.96 132.46
N LEU A 80 18.43 35.22 132.86
CA LEU A 80 17.36 36.07 133.37
C LEU A 80 16.29 36.35 132.29
N ASP A 81 16.71 36.62 131.05
CA ASP A 81 15.82 36.81 129.90
C ASP A 81 15.21 35.49 129.41
N ARG A 82 15.92 34.36 129.55
CA ARG A 82 15.34 33.02 129.34
C ARG A 82 14.23 32.72 130.35
N ILE A 83 14.44 33.01 131.63
CA ILE A 83 13.43 32.85 132.69
C ILE A 83 12.24 33.78 132.45
N ARG A 84 12.47 35.04 132.04
CA ARG A 84 11.40 35.96 131.62
C ARG A 84 10.64 35.46 130.38
N GLY A 85 11.35 34.85 129.43
CA GLY A 85 10.76 34.26 128.23
C GLY A 85 9.90 33.03 128.51
N SER A 86 10.31 32.17 129.46
CA SER A 86 9.54 30.97 129.85
C SER A 86 8.43 31.23 130.86
N THR A 87 8.43 32.39 131.55
CA THR A 87 7.35 32.80 132.47
C THR A 87 6.29 33.70 131.81
N LYS A 88 6.55 34.24 130.61
CA LYS A 88 5.56 35.02 129.87
C LYS A 88 4.49 34.09 129.27
N ILE A 89 3.30 34.09 129.87
CA ILE A 89 2.12 33.39 129.32
C ILE A 89 1.66 34.13 128.06
N VAL A 90 2.13 33.67 126.90
CA VAL A 90 1.75 34.22 125.59
C VAL A 90 0.38 33.68 125.20
N THR A 91 -0.55 34.56 124.82
CA THR A 91 -1.87 34.15 124.34
C THR A 91 -1.79 33.51 122.95
N ASN A 92 -2.75 32.64 122.61
CA ASN A 92 -2.83 32.03 121.28
C ASN A 92 -2.94 33.05 120.12
N GLU A 93 -3.36 34.29 120.41
CA GLU A 93 -3.47 35.36 119.43
C GLU A 93 -2.13 36.06 119.21
N GLU A 94 -1.36 36.34 120.26
CA GLU A 94 0.00 36.87 120.16
C GLU A 94 0.95 35.88 119.47
N ALA A 95 0.79 34.57 119.70
CA ALA A 95 1.52 33.53 118.98
C ALA A 95 1.19 33.49 117.47
N LYS A 96 -0.08 33.76 117.11
CA LYS A 96 -0.49 33.89 115.69
C LYS A 96 0.01 35.20 115.07
N LEU A 97 -0.01 36.31 115.81
CA LEU A 97 0.51 37.61 115.35
C LEU A 97 2.02 37.55 115.11
N THR A 98 2.80 37.04 116.06
CA THR A 98 4.26 36.86 115.89
C THR A 98 4.58 35.91 114.74
N LYS A 99 3.84 34.80 114.58
CA LYS A 99 3.99 33.93 113.41
C LYS A 99 3.63 34.62 112.09
N LYS A 100 2.53 35.39 112.03
CA LYS A 100 2.17 36.19 110.85
C LYS A 100 3.28 37.17 110.47
N VAL A 101 3.80 37.94 111.44
CA VAL A 101 4.91 38.88 111.20
C VAL A 101 6.16 38.16 110.69
N LEU A 102 6.45 36.96 111.19
CA LEU A 102 7.61 36.16 110.77
C LEU A 102 7.41 35.52 109.39
N ASP A 103 6.19 35.08 109.06
CA ASP A 103 5.81 34.60 107.74
C ASP A 103 5.70 35.75 106.71
N GLU A 104 5.35 36.97 107.14
CA GLU A 104 5.40 38.20 106.35
C GLU A 104 6.85 38.62 106.06
N GLN A 105 7.75 38.59 107.05
CA GLN A 105 9.18 38.81 106.83
C GLN A 105 9.78 37.77 105.87
N LYS A 106 9.47 36.48 106.05
CA LYS A 106 9.87 35.43 105.08
C LYS A 106 9.21 35.63 103.72
N GLY A 107 7.99 36.14 103.69
CA GLY A 107 7.26 36.51 102.48
C GLY A 107 7.97 37.61 101.72
N GLN A 108 8.38 38.69 102.40
CA GLN A 108 9.18 39.80 101.85
C GLN A 108 10.55 39.32 101.35
N GLN A 109 11.27 38.52 102.14
CA GLN A 109 12.56 37.92 101.73
C GLN A 109 12.40 37.03 100.48
N ARG A 110 11.29 36.28 100.36
CA ARG A 110 10.97 35.44 99.19
C ARG A 110 10.30 36.20 98.05
N ALA A 111 9.80 37.41 98.25
CA ALA A 111 9.06 38.17 97.25
C ALA A 111 9.92 38.45 96.02
N ALA A 112 11.18 38.85 96.21
CA ALA A 112 12.12 39.05 95.11
C ALA A 112 12.40 37.77 94.30
N ALA A 113 12.47 36.61 94.96
CA ALA A 113 12.64 35.32 94.28
C ALA A 113 11.38 34.89 93.52
N ASN A 114 10.20 35.05 94.13
CA ASN A 114 8.92 34.74 93.51
C ASN A 114 8.59 35.69 92.34
N ALA A 115 8.95 36.96 92.42
CA ALA A 115 8.82 37.92 91.32
C ALA A 115 9.73 37.53 90.14
N ARG A 116 10.98 37.11 90.40
CA ARG A 116 11.87 36.55 89.37
C ARG A 116 11.29 35.28 88.74
N LYS A 117 10.76 34.35 89.55
CA LYS A 117 10.11 33.13 89.05
C LYS A 117 8.89 33.43 88.17
N LYS A 118 8.01 34.36 88.58
CA LYS A 118 6.85 34.80 87.78
C LYS A 118 7.29 35.47 86.46
N ARG A 119 8.31 36.34 86.48
CA ARG A 119 8.87 36.93 85.25
C ARG A 119 9.43 35.87 84.30
N MET A 120 10.15 34.87 84.82
CA MET A 120 10.64 33.75 84.00
C MET A 120 9.48 32.92 83.42
N GLN A 121 8.43 32.64 84.19
CA GLN A 121 7.25 31.95 83.68
C GLN A 121 6.52 32.73 82.56
N VAL A 122 6.43 34.05 82.66
CA VAL A 122 5.88 34.90 81.58
C VAL A 122 6.79 34.87 80.35
N LEU A 123 8.10 34.99 80.53
CA LEU A 123 9.08 34.92 79.42
C LEU A 123 9.10 33.54 78.75
N ASP A 124 8.90 32.45 79.50
CA ASP A 124 8.79 31.09 78.95
C ASP A 124 7.46 30.89 78.20
N GLN A 125 6.35 31.47 78.68
CA GLN A 125 5.07 31.48 77.96
C GLN A 125 5.16 32.30 76.66
N GLU A 126 5.77 33.48 76.70
CA GLU A 126 6.05 34.28 75.50
C GLU A 126 6.96 33.55 74.53
N ARG A 127 8.00 32.85 75.02
CA ARG A 127 8.88 32.03 74.18
C ARG A 127 8.11 30.90 73.52
N ALA A 128 7.27 30.17 74.28
CA ALA A 128 6.43 29.10 73.76
C ALA A 128 5.44 29.59 72.68
N ALA A 129 4.84 30.78 72.86
CA ALA A 129 3.95 31.38 71.86
C ALA A 129 4.69 31.93 70.62
N LYS A 130 5.98 32.27 70.75
CA LYS A 130 6.83 32.79 69.67
C LYS A 130 7.67 31.71 68.96
N LEU A 131 7.54 30.42 69.33
CA LEU A 131 8.20 29.34 68.61
C LEU A 131 7.63 29.26 67.18
N PRO A 132 8.49 29.27 66.13
CA PRO A 132 8.00 29.15 64.76
C PRO A 132 7.35 27.77 64.55
N PRO A 133 6.22 27.69 63.83
CA PRO A 133 5.53 26.41 63.58
C PRO A 133 6.44 25.46 62.81
N THR A 134 6.49 24.20 63.26
CA THR A 134 7.29 23.14 62.63
C THR A 134 6.87 22.91 61.19
N ASP A 135 7.78 22.46 60.32
CA ASP A 135 7.46 22.32 58.89
C ASP A 135 6.31 21.36 58.61
N PHE A 136 6.10 20.34 59.44
CA PHE A 136 4.90 19.50 59.41
C PHE A 136 3.60 20.29 59.67
N GLN A 137 3.62 21.24 60.61
CA GLN A 137 2.48 22.13 60.88
C GLN A 137 2.26 23.13 59.74
N ARG A 138 3.34 23.60 59.09
CA ARG A 138 3.28 24.47 57.90
C ARG A 138 2.69 23.73 56.70
N GLU A 139 3.11 22.49 56.45
CA GLU A 139 2.55 21.65 55.39
C GLU A 139 1.09 21.28 55.68
N ALA A 140 0.74 20.95 56.94
CA ALA A 140 -0.63 20.66 57.35
C ALA A 140 -1.56 21.88 57.21
N THR A 141 -1.09 23.08 57.56
CA THR A 141 -1.85 24.32 57.38
C THR A 141 -1.99 24.70 55.90
N GLN A 142 -0.96 24.53 55.07
CA GLN A 142 -1.08 24.68 53.61
C GLN A 142 -2.07 23.67 52.99
N LYS A 143 -2.02 22.39 53.39
CA LYS A 143 -2.99 21.38 52.94
C LYS A 143 -4.41 21.74 53.37
N LYS A 144 -4.61 22.23 54.60
CA LYS A 144 -5.90 22.69 55.11
C LYS A 144 -6.40 23.93 54.36
N GLN A 145 -5.54 24.91 54.08
CA GLN A 145 -5.87 26.10 53.29
C GLN A 145 -6.20 25.75 51.84
N GLY A 146 -5.44 24.85 51.21
CA GLY A 146 -5.73 24.36 49.86
C GLY A 146 -7.03 23.55 49.79
N LEU A 147 -7.38 22.81 50.85
CA LEU A 147 -8.68 22.14 50.96
C LEU A 147 -9.83 23.14 51.15
N LEU A 148 -9.65 24.13 52.02
CA LEU A 148 -10.63 25.22 52.23
C LEU A 148 -10.86 26.04 50.96
N SER A 149 -9.78 26.39 50.23
CA SER A 149 -9.88 27.09 48.94
C SER A 149 -10.57 26.23 47.88
N LYS A 150 -10.31 24.91 47.82
CA LYS A 150 -11.04 24.02 46.91
C LYS A 150 -12.52 23.89 47.27
N ALA A 151 -12.85 23.81 48.55
CA ALA A 151 -14.24 23.79 49.02
C ALA A 151 -14.96 25.11 48.71
N GLN A 152 -14.29 26.25 48.93
CA GLN A 152 -14.80 27.57 48.58
C GLN A 152 -15.05 27.69 47.08
N ASN A 153 -14.07 27.33 46.25
CA ASN A 153 -14.24 27.32 44.79
C ASN A 153 -15.38 26.40 44.35
N ALA A 154 -15.56 25.23 44.96
CA ALA A 154 -16.68 24.34 44.63
C ALA A 154 -18.06 24.95 44.97
N LEU A 155 -18.17 25.68 46.08
CA LEU A 155 -19.37 26.44 46.44
C LEU A 155 -19.59 27.64 45.50
N ASP A 156 -18.52 28.26 45.01
CA ASP A 156 -18.59 29.36 44.04
C ASP A 156 -19.02 28.86 42.65
N GLU A 157 -18.54 27.70 42.21
CA GLU A 157 -18.97 26.99 40.99
C GLU A 157 -20.42 26.48 41.05
N GLU A 158 -20.97 26.29 42.26
CA GLU A 158 -22.37 25.91 42.45
C GLU A 158 -23.34 27.09 42.28
N LYS A 159 -22.87 28.34 42.22
CA LYS A 159 -23.72 29.52 41.97
C LYS A 159 -24.24 29.52 40.53
N ASP A 160 -25.52 29.83 40.35
CA ASP A 160 -26.18 29.71 39.04
C ASP A 160 -25.61 30.64 37.96
N ASP A 161 -25.19 31.86 38.32
CA ASP A 161 -24.48 32.75 37.39
C ASP A 161 -23.15 32.14 36.91
N VAL A 162 -22.41 31.47 37.80
CA VAL A 162 -21.13 30.80 37.46
C VAL A 162 -21.38 29.57 36.59
N LYS A 163 -22.45 28.81 36.84
CA LYS A 163 -22.91 27.75 35.93
C LYS A 163 -23.26 28.29 34.54
N HIS A 164 -23.92 29.45 34.44
CA HIS A 164 -24.23 30.07 33.16
C HIS A 164 -22.97 30.61 32.45
N MET A 165 -22.03 31.22 33.17
CA MET A 165 -20.71 31.59 32.63
C MET A 165 -19.94 30.36 32.13
N ASN A 166 -20.02 29.23 32.84
CA ASN A 166 -19.43 27.96 32.41
C ASN A 166 -20.10 27.41 31.14
N GLN A 167 -21.42 27.55 31.01
CA GLN A 167 -22.14 27.22 29.77
C GLN A 167 -21.66 28.06 28.59
N MET A 168 -21.46 29.37 28.78
CA MET A 168 -20.92 30.27 27.74
C MET A 168 -19.46 29.92 27.39
N CYS A 169 -18.62 29.62 28.38
CA CYS A 169 -17.25 29.15 28.18
C CYS A 169 -17.19 27.81 27.43
N LEU A 170 -18.13 26.88 27.71
CA LEU A 170 -18.23 25.62 26.98
C LEU A 170 -18.67 25.85 25.53
N TYR A 171 -19.70 26.67 25.31
CA TYR A 171 -20.17 27.04 23.98
C TYR A 171 -19.06 27.66 23.14
N SER A 172 -18.33 28.64 23.70
CA SER A 172 -17.17 29.25 23.04
C SER A 172 -16.12 28.21 22.60
N LYS A 173 -15.73 27.28 23.50
CA LYS A 173 -14.80 26.18 23.17
C LYS A 173 -15.34 25.29 22.04
N CYS A 174 -16.62 24.94 22.09
CA CYS A 174 -17.27 24.12 21.05
C CYS A 174 -17.33 24.83 19.70
N VAL A 175 -17.62 26.13 19.67
CA VAL A 175 -17.60 26.95 18.45
C VAL A 175 -16.19 27.02 17.87
N THR A 176 -15.17 27.36 18.66
CA THR A 176 -13.77 27.39 18.18
C THR A 176 -13.28 26.05 17.63
N ILE A 177 -13.78 24.92 18.14
CA ILE A 177 -13.48 23.59 17.58
C ILE A 177 -14.24 23.37 16.27
N ARG A 178 -15.52 23.73 16.21
CA ARG A 178 -16.33 23.66 14.99
C ARG A 178 -15.74 24.50 13.85
N ASP A 179 -15.31 25.72 14.13
CA ASP A 179 -14.75 26.62 13.12
C ASP A 179 -13.49 26.01 12.50
N LYS A 180 -12.62 25.40 13.33
CA LYS A 180 -11.45 24.64 12.86
C LYS A 180 -11.82 23.38 12.06
N GLN A 181 -12.89 22.68 12.44
CA GLN A 181 -13.40 21.54 11.67
C GLN A 181 -13.94 21.97 10.30
N LEU A 182 -14.58 23.15 10.21
CA LEU A 182 -15.03 23.74 8.95
C LEU A 182 -13.85 24.20 8.08
N GLU A 183 -12.81 24.82 8.67
CA GLU A 183 -11.57 25.15 7.96
C GLU A 183 -10.87 23.89 7.43
N GLU A 184 -10.78 22.83 8.23
CA GLU A 184 -10.22 21.53 7.84
C GLU A 184 -11.04 20.86 6.72
N GLN A 185 -12.38 20.87 6.83
CA GLN A 185 -13.27 20.34 5.79
C GLN A 185 -13.14 21.13 4.48
N ASN A 186 -13.14 22.46 4.52
CA ASN A 186 -12.97 23.31 3.34
C ASN A 186 -11.60 23.08 2.67
N ARG A 187 -10.55 22.88 3.47
CA ARG A 187 -9.21 22.55 2.97
C ARG A 187 -9.20 21.18 2.30
N LEU A 188 -9.78 20.15 2.93
CA LEU A 188 -9.88 18.81 2.34
C LEU A 188 -10.67 18.86 1.03
N GLU A 189 -11.80 19.58 0.99
CA GLU A 189 -12.58 19.73 -0.25
C GLU A 189 -11.79 20.44 -1.36
N ALA A 190 -10.97 21.43 -1.04
CA ALA A 190 -10.06 22.05 -2.00
C ALA A 190 -8.99 21.06 -2.50
N GLU A 191 -8.37 20.28 -1.61
CA GLU A 191 -7.39 19.25 -1.98
C GLU A 191 -8.02 18.14 -2.85
N TYR A 192 -9.28 17.74 -2.58
CA TYR A 192 -10.04 16.82 -3.44
C TYR A 192 -10.30 17.40 -4.83
N ARG A 193 -10.81 18.64 -4.93
CA ARG A 193 -11.05 19.31 -6.23
C ARG A 193 -9.76 19.51 -7.03
N ASP A 194 -8.62 19.69 -6.37
CA ASP A 194 -7.31 19.80 -7.02
C ASP A 194 -6.86 18.46 -7.62
N GLU A 195 -7.06 17.35 -6.91
CA GLU A 195 -6.73 16.01 -7.43
C GLU A 195 -7.73 15.56 -8.51
N GLU A 196 -9.03 15.89 -8.40
CA GLU A 196 -10.00 15.70 -9.49
C GLU A 196 -9.56 16.43 -10.77
N ARG A 197 -9.23 17.72 -10.68
CA ARG A 197 -8.72 18.50 -11.83
C ARG A 197 -7.43 17.91 -12.42
N ARG A 198 -6.59 17.30 -11.59
CA ARG A 198 -5.36 16.62 -12.02
C ARG A 198 -5.64 15.30 -12.73
N LEU A 199 -6.63 14.54 -12.28
CA LEU A 199 -7.09 13.31 -12.94
C LEU A 199 -7.74 13.62 -14.29
N ASP A 200 -8.60 14.63 -14.37
CA ASP A 200 -9.19 15.11 -15.62
C ASP A 200 -8.11 15.54 -16.64
N LEU A 201 -7.11 16.29 -16.18
CA LEU A 201 -5.96 16.67 -17.00
C LEU A 201 -5.18 15.44 -17.48
N MET A 202 -4.99 14.42 -16.63
CA MET A 202 -4.30 13.18 -17.00
C MET A 202 -5.08 12.40 -18.07
N MET A 203 -6.40 12.27 -17.91
CA MET A 203 -7.29 11.64 -18.90
C MET A 203 -7.28 12.40 -20.23
N GLU A 204 -7.32 13.73 -20.22
CA GLU A 204 -7.26 14.53 -21.45
C GLU A 204 -5.89 14.41 -22.14
N ILE A 205 -4.79 14.39 -21.37
CA ILE A 205 -3.44 14.13 -21.91
C ILE A 205 -3.37 12.74 -22.56
N GLU A 206 -3.99 11.71 -21.97
CA GLU A 206 -4.04 10.37 -22.55
C GLU A 206 -4.92 10.32 -23.81
N ARG A 207 -6.08 10.99 -23.79
CA ARG A 207 -6.96 11.15 -24.96
C ARG A 207 -6.22 11.81 -26.13
N LEU A 208 -5.51 12.91 -25.87
CA LEU A 208 -4.72 13.64 -26.87
C LEU A 208 -3.52 12.82 -27.38
N LYS A 209 -2.86 12.02 -26.53
CA LYS A 209 -1.81 11.09 -26.96
C LYS A 209 -2.36 10.01 -27.90
N ASN A 210 -3.52 9.43 -27.55
CA ASN A 210 -4.18 8.40 -28.36
C ASN A 210 -4.63 8.96 -29.72
N LEU A 211 -5.21 10.17 -29.74
CA LEU A 211 -5.57 10.86 -30.97
C LEU A 211 -4.34 11.14 -31.85
N LYS A 212 -3.28 11.72 -31.27
CA LYS A 212 -2.02 11.97 -31.97
C LYS A 212 -1.41 10.69 -32.54
N HIS A 213 -1.47 9.57 -31.81
CA HIS A 213 -0.98 8.28 -32.30
C HIS A 213 -1.80 7.77 -33.50
N GLN A 214 -3.13 7.94 -33.47
CA GLN A 214 -3.98 7.62 -34.62
C GLN A 214 -3.67 8.52 -35.83
N ASP A 215 -3.47 9.82 -35.62
CA ASP A 215 -3.06 10.77 -36.67
C ASP A 215 -1.71 10.38 -37.29
N GLU A 216 -0.71 10.01 -36.47
CA GLU A 216 0.59 9.52 -36.94
C GLU A 216 0.48 8.24 -37.78
N LEU A 217 -0.42 7.32 -37.40
CA LEU A 217 -0.70 6.10 -38.18
C LEU A 217 -1.42 6.43 -39.49
N GLU A 218 -2.37 7.36 -39.49
CA GLU A 218 -3.08 7.79 -40.69
C GLU A 218 -2.14 8.55 -41.66
N GLN A 219 -1.25 9.40 -41.14
CA GLN A 219 -0.21 10.05 -41.93
C GLN A 219 0.74 9.04 -42.57
N LYS A 220 1.19 8.02 -41.84
CA LYS A 220 2.00 6.92 -42.40
C LYS A 220 1.26 6.16 -43.51
N ARG A 221 -0.04 5.87 -43.33
CA ARG A 221 -0.88 5.28 -44.38
C ARG A 221 -1.01 6.18 -45.61
N LYS A 222 -1.26 7.48 -45.42
CA LYS A 222 -1.31 8.48 -46.50
C LYS A 222 0.02 8.61 -47.25
N GLN A 223 1.15 8.54 -46.54
CA GLN A 223 2.48 8.55 -47.14
C GLN A 223 2.75 7.27 -47.95
N ALA A 224 2.42 6.09 -47.42
CA ALA A 224 2.55 4.82 -48.13
C ALA A 224 1.67 4.78 -49.40
N LEU A 225 0.44 5.29 -49.33
CA LEU A 225 -0.44 5.45 -50.49
C LEU A 225 0.14 6.39 -51.56
N LYS A 226 0.73 7.52 -51.15
CA LYS A 226 1.43 8.43 -52.07
C LYS A 226 2.64 7.75 -52.73
N GLN A 227 3.44 7.02 -51.96
CA GLN A 227 4.59 6.27 -52.49
C GLN A 227 4.15 5.18 -53.49
N GLY A 228 3.12 4.41 -53.16
CA GLY A 228 2.52 3.43 -54.08
C GLY A 228 1.97 4.08 -55.37
N SER A 229 1.32 5.25 -55.25
CA SER A 229 0.85 6.01 -56.40
C SER A 229 2.00 6.49 -57.30
N VAL A 230 3.15 6.89 -56.74
CA VAL A 230 4.32 7.30 -57.52
C VAL A 230 4.89 6.10 -58.28
N VAL A 231 5.06 4.95 -57.62
CA VAL A 231 5.53 3.72 -58.28
C VAL A 231 4.62 3.30 -59.45
N ILE A 232 3.29 3.40 -59.29
CA ILE A 232 2.34 3.11 -60.37
C ILE A 232 2.48 4.12 -61.54
N ILE A 233 2.64 5.42 -61.23
CA ILE A 233 2.87 6.45 -62.26
C ILE A 233 4.16 6.17 -63.03
N ASP A 234 5.23 5.77 -62.35
CA ASP A 234 6.51 5.48 -63.00
C ASP A 234 6.47 4.18 -63.82
N GLN A 235 5.75 3.15 -63.36
CA GLN A 235 5.45 1.94 -64.16
C GLN A 235 4.62 2.25 -65.42
N ILE A 236 3.69 3.22 -65.35
CA ILE A 236 2.91 3.66 -66.52
C ILE A 236 3.84 4.35 -67.53
N LYS A 237 4.71 5.26 -67.07
CA LYS A 237 5.71 5.91 -67.94
C LYS A 237 6.68 4.92 -68.57
N GLU A 238 7.15 3.92 -67.80
CA GLU A 238 8.07 2.90 -68.30
C GLU A 238 7.43 2.08 -69.42
N ARG A 239 6.18 1.61 -69.24
CA ARG A 239 5.41 0.92 -70.29
C ARG A 239 5.08 1.81 -71.49
N GLU A 240 4.92 3.11 -71.29
CA GLU A 240 4.71 4.06 -72.37
C GLU A 240 6.00 4.26 -73.19
N LEU A 241 7.15 4.34 -72.54
CA LEU A 241 8.46 4.36 -73.19
C LEU A 241 8.77 3.04 -73.92
N GLU A 242 8.42 1.88 -73.35
CA GLU A 242 8.51 0.59 -74.04
C GLU A 242 7.64 0.57 -75.30
N ARG A 243 6.39 1.02 -75.21
CA ARG A 243 5.48 1.11 -76.36
C ARG A 243 6.01 2.04 -77.46
N ILE A 244 6.63 3.17 -77.09
CA ILE A 244 7.28 4.08 -78.03
C ILE A 244 8.49 3.38 -78.70
N ARG A 245 9.35 2.69 -77.93
CA ARG A 245 10.47 1.91 -78.49
C ARG A 245 9.99 0.81 -79.45
N GLU A 246 8.91 0.10 -79.12
CA GLU A 246 8.30 -0.89 -80.02
C GLU A 246 7.70 -0.26 -81.29
N GLN A 247 7.21 0.99 -81.21
CA GLN A 247 6.79 1.75 -82.39
C GLN A 247 7.99 2.14 -83.25
N GLU A 248 9.04 2.72 -82.66
CA GLU A 248 10.29 3.07 -83.36
C GLU A 248 10.96 1.85 -84.02
N MET A 249 10.98 0.69 -83.35
CA MET A 249 11.54 -0.54 -83.93
C MET A 249 10.70 -1.03 -85.11
N ARG A 250 9.37 -1.04 -85.00
CA ARG A 250 8.49 -1.35 -86.13
C ARG A 250 8.57 -0.34 -87.28
N GLU A 251 8.88 0.92 -87.00
CA GLU A 251 9.11 1.93 -88.03
C GLU A 251 10.46 1.70 -88.75
N LYS A 252 11.51 1.34 -88.02
CA LYS A 252 12.80 0.92 -88.61
C LYS A 252 12.66 -0.37 -89.43
N GLU A 253 11.91 -1.36 -88.96
CA GLU A 253 11.59 -2.58 -89.71
C GLU A 253 10.80 -2.26 -90.99
N LYS A 254 9.80 -1.37 -90.92
CA LYS A 254 9.06 -0.90 -92.10
C LYS A 254 9.95 -0.17 -93.09
N GLN A 255 10.87 0.68 -92.62
CA GLN A 255 11.84 1.36 -93.48
C GLN A 255 12.74 0.35 -94.19
N LEU A 256 13.31 -0.62 -93.47
CA LEU A 256 14.12 -1.69 -94.06
C LEU A 256 13.34 -2.52 -95.10
N ILE A 257 12.05 -2.81 -94.86
CA ILE A 257 11.19 -3.49 -95.84
C ILE A 257 10.92 -2.61 -97.07
N LEU A 258 10.73 -1.30 -96.89
CA LEU A 258 10.56 -0.36 -98.01
C LEU A 258 11.84 -0.26 -98.84
N ASP A 259 13.01 -0.13 -98.21
CA ASP A 259 14.31 -0.09 -98.88
C ASP A 259 14.57 -1.39 -99.67
N GLN A 260 14.22 -2.56 -99.11
CA GLN A 260 14.28 -3.85 -99.82
C GLN A 260 13.32 -3.92 -101.02
N ILE A 261 12.11 -3.37 -100.89
CA ILE A 261 11.15 -3.29 -102.00
C ILE A 261 11.65 -2.32 -103.10
N GLU A 262 12.33 -1.23 -102.75
CA GLU A 262 12.94 -0.34 -103.73
C GLU A 262 14.12 -1.00 -104.45
N GLN A 263 15.00 -1.72 -103.74
CA GLN A 263 16.08 -2.50 -104.34
C GLN A 263 15.56 -3.56 -105.32
N LEU A 264 14.56 -4.35 -104.91
CA LEU A 264 13.93 -5.34 -105.80
C LEU A 264 13.28 -4.71 -107.03
N LYS A 265 12.65 -3.52 -106.90
CA LYS A 265 12.10 -2.77 -108.05
C LYS A 265 13.18 -2.24 -108.99
N GLU A 266 14.34 -1.85 -108.47
CA GLU A 266 15.49 -1.48 -109.32
C GLU A 266 16.06 -2.69 -110.07
N GLU A 267 16.15 -3.84 -109.41
CA GLU A 267 16.60 -5.10 -110.03
C GLU A 267 15.61 -5.56 -111.11
N GLU A 268 14.30 -5.59 -110.82
CA GLU A 268 13.25 -5.87 -111.81
C GLU A 268 13.29 -4.91 -113.00
N ARG A 269 13.59 -3.62 -112.77
CA ARG A 269 13.79 -2.64 -113.84
C ARG A 269 15.01 -2.95 -114.71
N ARG A 270 16.14 -3.30 -114.11
CA ARG A 270 17.37 -3.67 -114.84
C ARG A 270 17.13 -4.94 -115.66
N GLU A 271 16.50 -5.97 -115.07
CA GLU A 271 16.10 -7.16 -115.81
C GLU A 271 15.16 -6.85 -116.98
N LEU A 272 14.21 -5.92 -116.82
CA LEU A 272 13.29 -5.52 -117.89
C LEU A 272 14.04 -4.77 -119.01
N GLU A 273 15.00 -3.91 -118.66
CA GLU A 273 15.87 -3.21 -119.60
C GLU A 273 16.77 -4.21 -120.37
N GLU A 274 17.37 -5.20 -119.71
CA GLU A 274 18.13 -6.30 -120.33
C GLU A 274 17.27 -7.21 -121.20
N LYS A 275 16.07 -7.60 -120.75
CA LYS A 275 15.08 -8.36 -121.55
C LYS A 275 14.64 -7.58 -122.79
N ARG A 276 14.58 -6.24 -122.70
CA ARG A 276 14.28 -5.36 -123.84
C ARG A 276 15.46 -5.23 -124.80
N GLU A 277 16.71 -5.18 -124.31
CA GLU A 277 17.89 -5.20 -125.16
C GLU A 277 18.09 -6.53 -125.88
N THR A 278 17.95 -7.65 -125.17
CA THR A 278 18.04 -9.00 -125.76
C THR A 278 16.94 -9.22 -126.80
N ALA A 279 15.70 -8.78 -126.52
CA ALA A 279 14.63 -8.79 -127.52
C ALA A 279 14.93 -7.92 -128.76
N LYS A 280 15.57 -6.75 -128.60
CA LYS A 280 16.03 -5.93 -129.74
C LYS A 280 17.13 -6.62 -130.55
N ARG A 281 18.10 -7.27 -129.90
CA ARG A 281 19.16 -8.02 -130.60
C ARG A 281 18.56 -9.18 -131.39
N MET A 282 17.66 -9.95 -130.77
CA MET A 282 16.92 -11.02 -131.42
C MET A 282 16.06 -10.52 -132.59
N MET A 283 15.43 -9.34 -132.49
CA MET A 283 14.72 -8.73 -133.62
C MET A 283 15.66 -8.38 -134.78
N HIS A 284 16.82 -7.78 -134.52
CA HIS A 284 17.80 -7.50 -135.57
C HIS A 284 18.39 -8.77 -136.21
N GLU A 285 18.60 -9.83 -135.43
CA GLU A 285 19.01 -11.15 -135.94
C GLU A 285 17.92 -11.77 -136.84
N VAL A 286 16.64 -11.64 -136.46
CA VAL A 286 15.50 -12.09 -137.29
C VAL A 286 15.31 -11.22 -138.53
N GLU A 287 15.54 -9.91 -138.45
CA GLU A 287 15.53 -8.99 -139.60
C GLU A 287 16.64 -9.36 -140.60
N ALA A 288 17.86 -9.61 -140.13
CA ALA A 288 18.97 -10.07 -140.96
C ALA A 288 18.67 -11.43 -141.60
N ALA A 289 18.21 -12.41 -140.82
CA ALA A 289 17.81 -13.72 -141.33
C ALA A 289 16.66 -13.65 -142.35
N ASN A 290 15.73 -12.70 -142.21
CA ASN A 290 14.69 -12.46 -143.22
C ASN A 290 15.25 -11.80 -144.49
N GLN A 291 16.21 -10.88 -144.39
CA GLN A 291 16.88 -10.31 -145.56
C GLN A 291 17.69 -11.38 -146.32
N ASP A 292 18.40 -12.25 -145.60
CA ASP A 292 19.09 -13.40 -146.18
C ASP A 292 18.11 -14.43 -146.80
N ALA A 293 16.96 -14.65 -146.16
CA ALA A 293 15.89 -15.50 -146.71
C ALA A 293 15.22 -14.90 -147.97
N ILE A 294 15.14 -13.57 -148.08
CA ILE A 294 14.63 -12.88 -149.28
C ILE A 294 15.67 -12.98 -150.40
N THR A 295 16.93 -12.62 -150.15
CA THR A 295 17.98 -12.67 -151.19
C THR A 295 18.27 -14.10 -151.68
N THR A 296 18.14 -15.12 -150.81
CA THR A 296 18.21 -16.52 -151.25
C THR A 296 16.97 -16.98 -152.01
N LYS A 297 15.77 -16.49 -151.70
CA LYS A 297 14.56 -16.71 -152.51
C LYS A 297 14.63 -16.01 -153.87
N GLU A 298 15.26 -14.85 -153.97
CA GLU A 298 15.47 -14.15 -155.25
C GLU A 298 16.49 -14.88 -156.14
N LYS A 299 17.57 -15.41 -155.56
CA LYS A 299 18.52 -16.30 -156.27
C LYS A 299 17.83 -17.59 -156.76
N LYS A 300 17.03 -18.24 -155.91
CA LYS A 300 16.26 -19.43 -156.30
C LYS A 300 15.22 -19.14 -157.38
N LYS A 301 14.56 -17.97 -157.38
CA LYS A 301 13.65 -17.55 -158.47
C LYS A 301 14.34 -17.23 -159.80
N LEU A 302 15.66 -16.99 -159.78
CA LEU A 302 16.47 -16.90 -161.00
C LEU A 302 16.84 -18.31 -161.51
N GLU A 303 17.17 -19.23 -160.61
CA GLU A 303 17.51 -20.62 -160.93
C GLU A 303 16.28 -21.47 -161.34
N GLU A 304 15.11 -21.25 -160.74
CA GLU A 304 13.83 -21.91 -161.09
C GLU A 304 13.38 -21.57 -162.52
N LYS A 305 13.67 -20.36 -163.02
CA LYS A 305 13.35 -19.94 -164.39
C LYS A 305 14.20 -20.60 -165.48
N GLU A 306 15.30 -21.24 -165.12
CA GLU A 306 16.14 -22.00 -166.06
C GLU A 306 15.86 -23.51 -166.01
N LEU A 307 14.99 -23.99 -165.10
CA LEU A 307 14.73 -25.41 -164.86
C LEU A 307 13.26 -25.85 -164.98
N GLU A 308 12.31 -24.95 -165.29
CA GLU A 308 10.93 -25.32 -165.67
C GLU A 308 10.82 -25.84 -167.13
N ALA A 309 11.62 -26.84 -167.48
CA ALA A 309 11.61 -27.49 -168.80
C ALA A 309 11.86 -29.01 -168.76
N LYS A 310 11.46 -29.73 -167.69
CA LYS A 310 11.30 -31.20 -167.68
C LYS A 310 10.50 -31.76 -166.48
N ILE A 311 9.21 -31.95 -166.71
CA ILE A 311 8.39 -33.19 -166.52
C ILE A 311 9.19 -34.43 -166.03
N VAL A 312 8.75 -35.34 -165.12
CA VAL A 312 7.53 -35.56 -164.28
C VAL A 312 7.81 -36.73 -163.28
N GLU A 313 6.94 -36.97 -162.28
CA GLU A 313 6.86 -38.19 -161.41
C GLU A 313 8.05 -38.41 -160.42
N GLU A 314 7.91 -39.11 -159.27
CA GLU A 314 6.94 -40.13 -158.83
C GLU A 314 6.39 -39.91 -157.40
N GLU A 315 5.13 -40.29 -157.16
CA GLU A 315 4.55 -40.50 -155.83
C GLU A 315 4.73 -41.98 -155.38
N GLU A 316 5.78 -42.34 -154.63
CA GLU A 316 5.85 -43.72 -154.06
C GLU A 316 6.68 -43.87 -152.75
N GLN A 317 6.56 -42.95 -151.79
CA GLN A 317 7.31 -43.02 -150.50
C GLN A 317 6.49 -42.83 -149.19
N GLU A 318 5.23 -43.31 -149.16
CA GLU A 318 4.44 -43.37 -147.90
C GLU A 318 4.33 -44.78 -147.27
N ALA A 319 4.77 -45.84 -147.96
CA ALA A 319 4.62 -47.22 -147.46
C ALA A 319 5.71 -47.65 -146.46
N GLU A 320 6.95 -47.16 -146.55
CA GLU A 320 8.05 -47.64 -145.69
C GLU A 320 8.01 -47.12 -144.25
N LYS A 321 7.47 -45.90 -144.04
CA LYS A 321 7.52 -45.21 -142.73
C LYS A 321 6.72 -45.90 -141.62
N ARG A 322 5.78 -46.81 -141.96
CA ARG A 322 4.93 -47.50 -140.98
C ARG A 322 5.55 -48.75 -140.35
N ARG A 323 6.63 -49.32 -140.91
CA ARG A 323 7.30 -50.51 -140.33
C ARG A 323 8.32 -50.19 -139.23
N ILE A 324 8.81 -48.94 -139.17
CA ILE A 324 9.85 -48.51 -138.21
C ILE A 324 9.25 -48.04 -136.86
N GLN A 325 7.94 -47.75 -136.80
CA GLN A 325 7.28 -47.31 -135.57
C GLN A 325 7.03 -48.45 -134.57
N GLU A 326 6.50 -49.59 -135.02
CA GLU A 326 6.14 -50.71 -134.12
C GLU A 326 7.34 -51.34 -133.38
N GLU A 327 8.55 -51.27 -133.96
CA GLU A 327 9.75 -51.84 -133.34
C GLU A 327 10.27 -50.94 -132.20
N LYS A 328 10.17 -49.62 -132.36
CA LYS A 328 10.57 -48.64 -131.33
C LYS A 328 9.57 -48.56 -130.17
N GLU A 329 8.28 -48.77 -130.41
CA GLU A 329 7.28 -48.79 -129.33
C GLU A 329 7.52 -49.95 -128.35
N ARG A 330 7.91 -51.12 -128.85
CA ARG A 330 8.22 -52.29 -127.99
C ARG A 330 9.45 -52.09 -127.11
N GLU A 331 10.42 -51.29 -127.55
CA GLU A 331 11.61 -50.96 -126.76
C GLU A 331 11.30 -49.90 -125.68
N VAL A 332 10.51 -48.89 -126.02
CA VAL A 332 9.99 -47.89 -125.07
C VAL A 332 9.11 -48.53 -124.00
N GLN A 333 8.31 -49.54 -124.35
CA GLN A 333 7.42 -50.23 -123.41
C GLN A 333 8.21 -51.00 -122.34
N ARG A 334 9.27 -51.75 -122.71
CA ARG A 334 10.14 -52.41 -121.72
C ARG A 334 10.85 -51.43 -120.77
N LEU A 335 11.24 -50.26 -121.26
CA LEU A 335 11.86 -49.22 -120.43
C LEU A 335 10.87 -48.60 -119.43
N ARG A 336 9.58 -48.48 -119.81
CA ARG A 336 8.51 -48.09 -118.89
C ARG A 336 8.22 -49.17 -117.85
N ASP A 337 8.08 -50.44 -118.24
CA ASP A 337 7.88 -51.56 -117.31
C ASP A 337 9.00 -51.68 -116.26
N LEU A 338 10.23 -51.29 -116.61
CA LEU A 338 11.38 -51.28 -115.70
C LEU A 338 11.35 -50.09 -114.73
N GLN A 339 10.87 -48.93 -115.18
CA GLN A 339 10.69 -47.73 -114.35
C GLN A 339 9.48 -47.85 -113.42
N GLU A 340 8.37 -48.41 -113.90
CA GLU A 340 7.17 -48.71 -113.10
C GLU A 340 7.52 -49.64 -111.93
N LYS A 341 8.23 -50.75 -112.19
CA LYS A 341 8.76 -51.64 -111.13
C LYS A 341 9.76 -50.98 -110.17
N ALA A 342 10.40 -49.88 -110.57
CA ALA A 342 11.26 -49.10 -109.68
C ALA A 342 10.44 -48.14 -108.80
N GLN A 343 9.41 -47.51 -109.38
CA GLN A 343 8.45 -46.67 -108.66
C GLN A 343 7.58 -47.47 -107.68
N ASP A 344 7.16 -48.69 -108.04
CA ASP A 344 6.43 -49.60 -107.14
C ASP A 344 7.27 -49.93 -105.91
N ARG A 345 8.55 -50.30 -106.10
CA ARG A 345 9.49 -50.57 -104.99
C ARG A 345 9.73 -49.35 -104.12
N GLN A 346 9.80 -48.15 -104.70
CA GLN A 346 9.91 -46.91 -103.92
C GLN A 346 8.62 -46.62 -103.15
N SER A 347 7.45 -46.87 -103.75
CA SER A 347 6.14 -46.74 -103.11
C SER A 347 5.94 -47.73 -101.96
N GLU A 348 6.43 -48.96 -102.10
CA GLU A 348 6.47 -49.95 -101.01
C GLU A 348 7.39 -49.50 -99.85
N ILE A 349 8.56 -48.93 -100.16
CA ILE A 349 9.49 -48.39 -99.15
C ILE A 349 8.87 -47.20 -98.41
N ASP A 350 8.21 -46.28 -99.12
CA ASP A 350 7.54 -45.13 -98.50
C ASP A 350 6.28 -45.54 -97.74
N ALA A 351 5.54 -46.57 -98.19
CA ALA A 351 4.46 -47.17 -97.41
C ALA A 351 4.97 -47.81 -96.10
N LEU A 352 6.14 -48.46 -96.12
CA LEU A 352 6.79 -48.99 -94.92
C LEU A 352 7.32 -47.87 -94.02
N ARG A 353 7.84 -46.77 -94.59
CA ARG A 353 8.26 -45.57 -93.84
C ARG A 353 7.08 -44.88 -93.17
N ALA A 354 5.95 -44.74 -93.87
CA ALA A 354 4.70 -44.20 -93.33
C ALA A 354 4.15 -45.07 -92.19
N LYS A 355 4.12 -46.41 -92.35
CA LYS A 355 3.71 -47.34 -91.29
C LYS A 355 4.59 -47.21 -90.04
N ARG A 356 5.92 -47.11 -90.19
CA ARG A 356 6.85 -46.91 -89.06
C ARG A 356 6.65 -45.54 -88.39
N ALA A 357 6.42 -44.48 -89.16
CA ALA A 357 6.14 -43.15 -88.62
C ALA A 357 4.83 -43.13 -87.82
N PHE A 358 3.77 -43.75 -88.35
CA PHE A 358 2.48 -43.90 -87.67
C PHE A 358 2.62 -44.71 -86.36
N GLU A 359 3.31 -45.86 -86.40
CA GLU A 359 3.52 -46.66 -85.19
C GLU A 359 4.39 -45.94 -84.14
N GLN A 360 5.38 -45.15 -84.56
CA GLN A 360 6.18 -44.31 -83.66
C GLN A 360 5.34 -43.18 -83.04
N GLN A 361 4.46 -42.54 -83.82
CA GLN A 361 3.51 -41.55 -83.30
C GLN A 361 2.54 -42.17 -82.30
N GLU A 362 1.94 -43.32 -82.63
CA GLU A 362 1.00 -44.03 -81.76
C GLU A 362 1.65 -44.47 -80.43
N ARG A 363 2.90 -44.96 -80.47
CA ARG A 363 3.68 -45.27 -79.26
C ARG A 363 3.97 -44.00 -78.44
N ALA A 364 4.35 -42.90 -79.09
CA ALA A 364 4.61 -41.62 -78.42
C ALA A 364 3.34 -41.01 -77.81
N GLU A 365 2.19 -41.16 -78.45
CA GLU A 365 0.88 -40.74 -77.94
C GLU A 365 0.46 -41.59 -76.74
N ARG A 366 0.56 -42.92 -76.82
CA ARG A 366 0.32 -43.82 -75.68
C ARG A 366 1.27 -43.53 -74.49
N GLU A 367 2.51 -43.15 -74.75
CA GLU A 367 3.41 -42.68 -73.68
C GLU A 367 3.03 -41.32 -73.09
N LYS A 368 2.62 -40.34 -73.93
CA LYS A 368 2.14 -39.04 -73.46
C LYS A 368 0.90 -39.19 -72.59
N GLU A 369 -0.10 -39.97 -73.05
CA GLU A 369 -1.33 -40.23 -72.31
C GLU A 369 -1.05 -40.91 -70.95
N ARG A 370 -0.12 -41.87 -70.90
CA ARG A 370 0.32 -42.48 -69.63
C ARG A 370 1.00 -41.46 -68.71
N LYS A 371 1.90 -40.62 -69.24
CA LYS A 371 2.59 -39.57 -68.47
C LYS A 371 1.63 -38.48 -67.98
N GLU A 372 0.60 -38.16 -68.75
CA GLU A 372 -0.47 -37.22 -68.36
C GLU A 372 -1.37 -37.80 -67.27
N LYS A 373 -1.82 -39.06 -67.41
CA LYS A 373 -2.56 -39.77 -66.36
C LYS A 373 -1.75 -39.90 -65.06
N GLU A 374 -0.45 -40.18 -65.15
CA GLU A 374 0.44 -40.23 -63.98
C GLU A 374 0.58 -38.85 -63.30
N LYS A 375 0.72 -37.77 -64.08
CA LYS A 375 0.73 -36.39 -63.57
C LYS A 375 -0.59 -36.03 -62.90
N GLN A 376 -1.73 -36.37 -63.51
CA GLN A 376 -3.06 -36.13 -62.93
C GLN A 376 -3.22 -36.87 -61.59
N LEU A 377 -2.79 -38.14 -61.51
CA LEU A 377 -2.81 -38.90 -60.27
C LEU A 377 -1.87 -38.33 -59.20
N LYS A 378 -0.70 -37.80 -59.57
CA LYS A 378 0.20 -37.09 -58.65
C LYS A 378 -0.43 -35.82 -58.10
N ILE A 379 -0.97 -34.97 -58.98
CA ILE A 379 -1.68 -33.73 -58.59
C ILE A 379 -2.89 -34.04 -57.69
N GLN A 380 -3.64 -35.11 -57.98
CA GLN A 380 -4.76 -35.54 -57.12
C GLN A 380 -4.29 -35.96 -55.72
N ARG A 381 -3.22 -36.76 -55.62
CA ARG A 381 -2.65 -37.17 -54.33
C ARG A 381 -2.10 -35.98 -53.53
N GLU A 382 -1.33 -35.11 -54.17
CA GLU A 382 -0.80 -33.88 -53.54
C GLU A 382 -1.94 -32.99 -53.02
N LEU A 383 -3.06 -32.91 -53.75
CA LEU A 383 -4.24 -32.14 -53.37
C LEU A 383 -5.07 -32.82 -52.25
N GLU A 384 -5.11 -34.16 -52.21
CA GLU A 384 -5.68 -34.94 -51.10
C GLU A 384 -4.83 -34.82 -49.82
N GLU A 385 -3.51 -34.94 -49.93
CA GLU A 385 -2.56 -34.73 -48.84
C GLU A 385 -2.66 -33.29 -48.30
N ALA A 386 -2.68 -32.28 -49.16
CA ALA A 386 -2.86 -30.88 -48.76
C ALA A 386 -4.21 -30.64 -48.05
N ARG A 387 -5.30 -31.27 -48.50
CA ARG A 387 -6.61 -31.24 -47.81
C ARG A 387 -6.53 -31.90 -46.43
N LEU A 388 -5.83 -33.04 -46.31
CA LEU A 388 -5.68 -33.74 -45.03
C LEU A 388 -4.81 -32.95 -44.05
N SER A 389 -3.73 -32.32 -44.52
CA SER A 389 -2.93 -31.38 -43.73
C SER A 389 -3.74 -30.17 -43.28
N GLN A 390 -4.52 -29.55 -44.18
CA GLN A 390 -5.39 -28.43 -43.82
C GLN A 390 -6.48 -28.82 -42.80
N PHE A 391 -7.05 -30.03 -42.94
CA PHE A 391 -8.04 -30.55 -42.01
C PHE A 391 -7.43 -30.79 -40.62
N THR A 392 -6.30 -31.48 -40.54
CA THR A 392 -5.61 -31.76 -39.27
C THR A 392 -5.06 -30.50 -38.60
N GLU A 393 -4.59 -29.50 -39.36
CA GLU A 393 -4.21 -28.19 -38.83
C GLU A 393 -5.43 -27.44 -38.26
N LYS A 394 -6.58 -27.49 -38.94
CA LYS A 394 -7.83 -26.89 -38.48
C LYS A 394 -8.35 -27.57 -37.21
N GLU A 395 -8.33 -28.91 -37.15
CA GLU A 395 -8.67 -29.68 -35.94
C GLU A 395 -7.73 -29.34 -34.78
N ARG A 396 -6.42 -29.30 -35.02
CA ARG A 396 -5.43 -28.91 -34.01
C ARG A 396 -5.69 -27.50 -33.49
N ARG A 397 -5.96 -26.53 -34.37
CA ARG A 397 -6.28 -25.15 -33.99
C ARG A 397 -7.55 -25.07 -33.15
N LEU A 398 -8.60 -25.80 -33.51
CA LEU A 398 -9.84 -25.91 -32.72
C LEU A 398 -9.59 -26.55 -31.35
N ALA A 399 -8.76 -27.60 -31.28
CA ALA A 399 -8.37 -28.23 -30.03
C ALA A 399 -7.51 -27.32 -29.13
N GLU A 400 -6.60 -26.53 -29.71
CA GLU A 400 -5.83 -25.52 -29.00
C GLU A 400 -6.73 -24.39 -28.45
N GLN A 401 -7.71 -23.91 -29.24
CA GLN A 401 -8.71 -22.93 -28.79
C GLN A 401 -9.58 -23.49 -27.66
N ALA A 402 -10.16 -24.68 -27.82
CA ALA A 402 -10.96 -25.32 -26.77
C ALA A 402 -10.15 -25.56 -25.48
N LYS A 403 -8.85 -25.86 -25.59
CA LYS A 403 -7.94 -25.98 -24.44
C LYS A 403 -7.66 -24.63 -23.77
N GLN A 404 -7.50 -23.57 -24.56
CA GLN A 404 -7.35 -22.20 -24.05
C GLN A 404 -8.61 -21.76 -23.29
N GLU A 405 -9.77 -21.81 -23.92
CA GLU A 405 -11.08 -21.49 -23.32
C GLU A 405 -11.32 -22.27 -22.02
N ARG A 406 -11.06 -23.60 -22.02
CA ARG A 406 -11.21 -24.43 -20.82
C ARG A 406 -10.23 -24.06 -19.71
N SER A 407 -9.03 -23.60 -20.06
CA SER A 407 -8.03 -23.12 -19.09
C SER A 407 -8.39 -21.75 -18.51
N GLU A 408 -8.94 -20.84 -19.33
CA GLU A 408 -9.43 -19.53 -18.91
C GLU A 408 -10.67 -19.67 -18.02
N TYR A 409 -11.64 -20.49 -18.42
CA TYR A 409 -12.79 -20.85 -17.60
C TYR A 409 -12.37 -21.47 -16.25
N SER A 410 -11.38 -22.35 -16.25
CA SER A 410 -10.83 -22.92 -14.99
C SER A 410 -10.17 -21.85 -14.11
N ARG A 411 -9.47 -20.87 -14.70
CA ARG A 411 -8.89 -19.72 -13.98
C ARG A 411 -9.98 -18.84 -13.38
N ILE A 412 -11.00 -18.48 -14.15
CA ILE A 412 -12.14 -17.66 -13.71
C ILE A 412 -12.87 -18.35 -12.53
N ILE A 413 -13.09 -19.68 -12.60
CA ILE A 413 -13.64 -20.43 -11.47
C ILE A 413 -12.72 -20.40 -10.26
N SER A 414 -11.39 -20.51 -10.44
CA SER A 414 -10.47 -20.44 -9.30
C SER A 414 -10.45 -19.06 -8.65
N THR A 415 -10.49 -17.96 -9.41
CA THR A 415 -10.57 -16.60 -8.85
C THR A 415 -11.90 -16.35 -8.17
N GLN A 416 -13.03 -16.79 -8.75
CA GLN A 416 -14.34 -16.70 -8.11
C GLN A 416 -14.40 -17.47 -6.79
N LYS A 417 -13.81 -18.66 -6.72
CA LYS A 417 -13.70 -19.44 -5.47
C LYS A 417 -12.79 -18.78 -4.44
N GLU A 418 -11.70 -18.14 -4.87
CA GLU A 418 -10.87 -17.35 -3.95
C GLU A 418 -11.61 -16.12 -3.41
N GLU A 419 -12.41 -15.45 -4.23
CA GLU A 419 -13.25 -14.31 -3.84
C GLU A 419 -14.35 -14.76 -2.86
N GLU A 420 -15.10 -15.82 -3.17
CA GLU A 420 -16.09 -16.42 -2.27
C GLU A 420 -15.47 -16.82 -0.91
N MET A 421 -14.26 -17.41 -0.92
CA MET A 421 -13.53 -17.73 0.30
C MET A 421 -13.07 -16.49 1.08
N ARG A 422 -12.67 -15.40 0.41
CA ARG A 422 -12.32 -14.12 1.06
C ARG A 422 -13.55 -13.46 1.69
N GLU A 423 -14.67 -13.41 0.97
CA GLU A 423 -15.95 -12.90 1.49
C GLU A 423 -16.42 -13.72 2.70
N ALA A 424 -16.35 -15.05 2.62
CA ALA A 424 -16.67 -15.94 3.73
C ALA A 424 -15.80 -15.69 4.98
N MET A 425 -14.49 -15.44 4.81
CA MET A 425 -13.61 -15.06 5.94
C MET A 425 -14.02 -13.70 6.55
N ILE A 426 -14.26 -12.69 5.71
CA ILE A 426 -14.67 -11.35 6.14
C ILE A 426 -16.00 -11.42 6.91
N ASP A 427 -16.96 -12.22 6.45
CA ASP A 427 -18.24 -12.41 7.13
C ASP A 427 -18.10 -13.26 8.41
N GLU A 428 -17.17 -14.21 8.48
CA GLU A 428 -16.86 -14.89 9.73
C GLU A 428 -16.21 -13.94 10.76
N GLU A 429 -15.32 -13.04 10.33
CA GLU A 429 -14.74 -11.99 11.18
C GLU A 429 -15.81 -11.02 11.69
N LYS A 430 -16.70 -10.50 10.81
CA LYS A 430 -17.86 -9.70 11.23
C LYS A 430 -18.71 -10.47 12.26
N ARG A 431 -18.99 -11.76 12.03
CA ARG A 431 -19.74 -12.62 12.98
C ARG A 431 -18.97 -12.88 14.29
N LYS A 432 -17.64 -12.85 14.30
CA LYS A 432 -16.81 -12.93 15.52
C LYS A 432 -16.88 -11.60 16.29
N ILE A 433 -16.69 -10.47 15.62
CA ILE A 433 -16.80 -9.11 16.21
C ILE A 433 -18.20 -8.89 16.82
N LEU A 434 -19.27 -9.27 16.13
CA LEU A 434 -20.64 -9.19 16.65
C LEU A 434 -20.86 -10.09 17.89
N ARG A 435 -20.29 -11.31 17.91
CA ARG A 435 -20.33 -12.18 19.09
C ARG A 435 -19.53 -11.61 20.26
N GLU A 436 -18.34 -11.07 20.01
CA GLU A 436 -17.55 -10.39 21.05
C GLU A 436 -18.27 -9.16 21.61
N HIS A 437 -18.87 -8.34 20.75
CA HIS A 437 -19.64 -7.18 21.15
C HIS A 437 -20.85 -7.60 22.01
N ALA A 438 -21.60 -8.63 21.59
CA ALA A 438 -22.70 -9.17 22.38
C ALA A 438 -22.23 -9.73 23.74
N ASN A 439 -21.07 -10.39 23.80
CA ASN A 439 -20.48 -10.88 25.05
C ASN A 439 -20.02 -9.74 25.96
N LYS A 440 -19.39 -8.69 25.41
CA LYS A 440 -19.02 -7.45 26.13
C LYS A 440 -20.27 -6.77 26.71
N LEU A 441 -21.34 -6.65 25.93
CA LEU A 441 -22.60 -6.07 26.38
C LEU A 441 -23.26 -6.90 27.49
N ARG A 442 -23.28 -8.24 27.37
CA ARG A 442 -23.75 -9.14 28.44
C ARG A 442 -22.93 -9.00 29.71
N SER A 443 -21.59 -8.93 29.59
CA SER A 443 -20.69 -8.73 30.73
C SER A 443 -20.90 -7.37 31.40
N GLN A 444 -21.18 -6.32 30.63
CA GLN A 444 -21.51 -5.00 31.16
C GLN A 444 -22.86 -4.99 31.89
N ILE A 445 -23.87 -5.72 31.36
CA ILE A 445 -25.16 -5.90 32.04
C ILE A 445 -24.97 -6.62 33.37
N THR A 446 -24.21 -7.73 33.41
CA THR A 446 -23.96 -8.46 34.67
C THR A 446 -23.18 -7.62 35.68
N GLN A 447 -22.16 -6.87 35.23
CA GLN A 447 -21.42 -5.94 36.11
C GLN A 447 -22.34 -4.84 36.68
N ASN A 448 -23.21 -4.24 35.85
CA ASN A 448 -24.17 -3.24 36.32
C ASN A 448 -25.20 -3.82 37.30
N GLU A 449 -25.60 -5.09 37.13
CA GLU A 449 -26.43 -5.79 38.11
C GLU A 449 -25.69 -6.08 39.43
N GLU A 450 -24.42 -6.51 39.36
CA GLU A 450 -23.59 -6.74 40.54
C GLU A 450 -23.36 -5.46 41.34
N VAL A 451 -23.04 -4.35 40.66
CA VAL A 451 -22.90 -3.03 41.28
C VAL A 451 -24.21 -2.62 41.96
N LYS A 452 -25.37 -2.73 41.30
CA LYS A 452 -26.68 -2.44 41.93
C LYS A 452 -26.99 -3.35 43.12
N LYS A 453 -26.58 -4.62 43.07
CA LYS A 453 -26.71 -5.55 44.21
C LYS A 453 -25.79 -5.14 45.37
N GLN A 454 -24.56 -4.72 45.08
CA GLN A 454 -23.62 -4.20 46.08
C GLN A 454 -24.12 -2.89 46.70
N GLU A 455 -24.50 -1.88 45.91
CA GLU A 455 -25.11 -0.63 46.40
C GLU A 455 -26.31 -0.89 47.32
N ARG A 456 -27.14 -1.89 46.98
CA ARG A 456 -28.28 -2.30 47.81
C ARG A 456 -27.86 -3.00 49.10
N LEU A 457 -26.80 -3.81 49.09
CA LEU A 457 -26.24 -4.43 50.28
C LEU A 457 -25.58 -3.39 51.19
N ASP A 458 -24.78 -2.49 50.62
CA ASP A 458 -24.09 -1.40 51.32
C ASP A 458 -25.11 -0.49 52.01
N TYR A 459 -26.19 -0.09 51.32
CA TYR A 459 -27.29 0.66 51.94
C TYR A 459 -27.95 -0.07 53.12
N LEU A 460 -28.14 -1.39 53.01
CA LEU A 460 -28.69 -2.20 54.10
C LEU A 460 -27.70 -2.39 55.25
N GLU A 461 -26.40 -2.47 54.97
CA GLU A 461 -25.33 -2.51 55.96
C GLU A 461 -25.17 -1.17 56.68
N GLU A 462 -25.19 -0.03 55.98
CA GLU A 462 -25.20 1.29 56.58
C GLU A 462 -26.44 1.44 57.48
N GLY A 463 -27.61 1.04 57.00
CA GLY A 463 -28.82 0.96 57.81
C GLY A 463 -28.72 0.03 59.02
N ARG A 464 -27.87 -1.01 59.00
CA ARG A 464 -27.54 -1.83 60.18
C ARG A 464 -26.54 -1.12 61.10
N LYS A 465 -25.46 -0.56 60.57
CA LYS A 465 -24.40 0.17 61.30
C LYS A 465 -24.97 1.38 62.05
N VAL A 466 -25.87 2.15 61.44
CA VAL A 466 -26.58 3.27 62.10
C VAL A 466 -27.45 2.77 63.26
N ARG A 467 -28.24 1.70 63.07
CA ARG A 467 -29.05 1.11 64.14
C ARG A 467 -28.20 0.53 65.27
N GLN A 468 -27.07 -0.11 64.95
CA GLN A 468 -26.12 -0.62 65.93
C GLN A 468 -25.48 0.53 66.71
N SER A 469 -25.00 1.58 66.04
CA SER A 469 -24.43 2.76 66.69
C SER A 469 -25.43 3.46 67.63
N GLN A 470 -26.68 3.63 67.21
CA GLN A 470 -27.76 4.13 68.07
C GLN A 470 -28.04 3.21 69.27
N ALA A 471 -27.98 1.89 69.09
CA ALA A 471 -28.15 0.93 70.19
C ALA A 471 -26.98 0.97 71.18
N GLU A 472 -25.74 1.07 70.71
CA GLU A 472 -24.53 1.22 71.52
C GLU A 472 -24.52 2.56 72.28
N GLU A 473 -24.98 3.64 71.65
CA GLU A 473 -25.12 4.95 72.29
C GLU A 473 -26.22 4.94 73.36
N ARG A 474 -27.41 4.38 73.07
CA ARG A 474 -28.45 4.14 74.08
C ARG A 474 -27.94 3.28 75.24
N ALA A 475 -27.18 2.22 74.97
CA ALA A 475 -26.58 1.36 75.99
C ALA A 475 -25.54 2.10 76.86
N ARG A 476 -24.72 2.99 76.26
CA ARG A 476 -23.83 3.89 77.00
C ARG A 476 -24.61 4.85 77.90
N LEU A 477 -25.66 5.47 77.38
CA LEU A 477 -26.50 6.39 78.15
C LEU A 477 -27.24 5.67 79.30
N GLU A 478 -27.71 4.44 79.08
CA GLU A 478 -28.22 3.52 80.11
C GLU A 478 -27.16 3.23 81.20
N MET A 479 -25.91 2.91 80.82
CA MET A 479 -24.82 2.70 81.77
C MET A 479 -24.48 3.98 82.56
N ILE A 480 -24.46 5.14 81.91
CA ILE A 480 -24.21 6.43 82.57
C ILE A 480 -25.35 6.76 83.55
N LYS A 481 -26.61 6.51 83.17
CA LYS A 481 -27.78 6.63 84.04
C LYS A 481 -27.67 5.72 85.27
N LYS A 482 -27.30 4.45 85.08
CA LYS A 482 -27.08 3.48 86.17
C LYS A 482 -25.93 3.90 87.09
N LYS A 483 -24.80 4.37 86.55
CA LYS A 483 -23.70 4.94 87.35
C LYS A 483 -24.16 6.12 88.20
N LYS A 484 -24.80 7.13 87.58
CA LYS A 484 -25.30 8.30 88.32
C LYS A 484 -26.34 7.94 89.39
N LEU A 485 -27.21 6.95 89.15
CA LEU A 485 -28.14 6.46 90.18
C LEU A 485 -27.40 5.78 91.34
N ASN A 486 -26.36 4.98 91.07
CA ASN A 486 -25.52 4.39 92.12
C ASN A 486 -24.71 5.44 92.88
N ASP A 487 -24.18 6.47 92.19
CA ASP A 487 -23.47 7.57 92.82
C ASP A 487 -24.40 8.33 93.80
N LEU A 488 -25.63 8.64 93.38
CA LEU A 488 -26.65 9.28 94.23
C LEU A 488 -27.03 8.41 95.44
N LYS A 489 -27.07 7.08 95.29
CA LYS A 489 -27.26 6.14 96.41
C LYS A 489 -26.08 6.13 97.38
N ASN A 490 -24.85 6.14 96.86
CA ASN A 490 -23.62 6.23 97.66
C ASN A 490 -23.51 7.57 98.42
N LEU A 491 -24.11 8.64 97.88
CA LEU A 491 -24.28 9.95 98.52
C LEU A 491 -25.42 9.99 99.56
N GLY A 492 -26.13 8.88 99.81
CA GLY A 492 -27.17 8.77 100.85
C GLY A 492 -28.50 9.47 100.51
N ILE A 493 -28.73 9.80 99.24
CA ILE A 493 -29.94 10.53 98.82
C ILE A 493 -31.13 9.58 98.74
N SER A 494 -32.24 9.94 99.41
CA SER A 494 -33.46 9.13 99.48
C SER A 494 -34.07 8.84 98.10
N ASP A 495 -34.53 7.60 97.89
CA ASP A 495 -35.10 7.12 96.63
C ASP A 495 -36.32 7.93 96.14
N LYS A 496 -36.99 8.67 97.03
CA LYS A 496 -38.07 9.62 96.65
C LYS A 496 -37.59 10.66 95.64
N TYR A 497 -36.32 11.10 95.71
CA TYR A 497 -35.74 12.11 94.83
C TYR A 497 -34.95 11.52 93.65
N THR A 498 -34.71 10.20 93.62
CA THR A 498 -34.06 9.51 92.49
C THR A 498 -35.07 8.89 91.50
N SER A 499 -36.35 8.79 91.89
CA SER A 499 -37.50 8.35 91.07
C SER A 499 -37.45 8.84 89.63
N ASP A 500 -37.22 10.14 89.43
CA ASP A 500 -37.49 10.74 88.11
C ASP A 500 -36.31 10.56 87.16
N LEU A 501 -35.08 10.52 87.70
CA LEU A 501 -33.91 10.08 86.95
C LEU A 501 -34.01 8.59 86.59
N SER A 502 -34.56 7.75 87.48
CA SER A 502 -34.83 6.33 87.22
C SER A 502 -35.87 6.14 86.11
N LYS A 503 -36.98 6.90 86.15
CA LYS A 503 -38.08 6.85 85.16
C LYS A 503 -37.76 7.52 83.82
N LYS A 504 -36.72 8.37 83.74
CA LYS A 504 -36.34 9.04 82.49
C LYS A 504 -36.01 8.02 81.40
N LYS A 505 -36.87 7.92 80.39
CA LYS A 505 -36.64 7.13 79.17
C LYS A 505 -35.58 7.82 78.32
N ILE A 506 -34.69 7.01 77.74
CA ILE A 506 -33.67 7.44 76.79
C ILE A 506 -34.26 7.11 75.41
N GLN A 507 -34.43 8.14 74.58
CA GLN A 507 -34.96 8.01 73.22
C GLN A 507 -33.89 7.53 72.24
#